data_AF-E6LET1-F1
#
_entry.id   AF-E6LET1-F1
#
_cell.length_a   1.000
_cell.length_b   1.000
_cell.length_c   1.000
_cell.angle_alpha   90.00
_cell.angle_beta   90.00
_cell.angle_gamma   90.00
#
_symmetry.space_group_name_H-M   'P 1'
#
loop_
_entity.id
_entity.type
_entity.pdbx_description
1 polymer ?
#
loop_
_entity_poly.entity_id
_entity_poly.type
_entity_poly.pdbx_seq_one_letter_code
_entity_poly.pdbx_strand_id
1 'polypeptide(L)'
;MYEALQKLAKEKENYLFDWNGFRQAGQLQKLLKKLDLSKTTFHGLRDTHASFLFSKEISIDYISRRLGHNSILTTQNYYLELMPEKKHQQDADALNLLNELS
;
A
#
# COMPACT_ATOMS: atom_id res chain seq x y z
N MET A 1 14.72 3.54 5.14
CA MET A 1 14.56 3.09 3.73
C MET A 1 15.09 4.13 2.75
N TYR A 2 14.64 5.38 2.79
CA TYR A 2 15.15 6.47 1.93
C TYR A 2 16.68 6.59 1.96
N GLU A 3 17.28 6.66 3.15
CA GLU A 3 18.74 6.75 3.27
C GLU A 3 19.48 5.52 2.75
N ALA A 4 18.92 4.33 2.96
CA ALA A 4 19.49 3.10 2.43
C ALA A 4 19.48 3.09 0.88
N LEU A 5 18.41 3.61 0.27
CA LEU A 5 18.32 3.76 -1.19
C LEU A 5 19.29 4.83 -1.70
N GLN A 6 19.43 5.96 -1.01
CA GLN A 6 20.40 6.98 -1.36
C GLN A 6 21.84 6.48 -1.29
N LYS A 7 22.15 5.66 -0.28
CA LYS A 7 23.47 5.03 -0.15
C LYS A 7 23.72 4.06 -1.32
N LEU A 8 22.78 3.17 -1.60
CA LEU A 8 22.88 2.22 -2.73
C LEU A 8 22.99 2.93 -4.08
N ALA A 9 22.28 4.04 -4.27
CA ALA A 9 22.30 4.80 -5.52
C ALA A 9 23.65 5.49 -5.77
N LYS A 10 24.44 5.79 -4.72
CA LYS A 10 25.79 6.32 -4.86
C LYS A 10 26.81 5.26 -5.27
N GLU A 11 26.55 4.00 -4.93
CA GLU A 11 27.48 2.87 -5.13
C GLU A 11 27.21 2.10 -6.44
N LYS A 12 26.04 2.27 -7.07
CA LYS A 12 25.63 1.54 -8.29
C LYS A 12 25.66 2.48 -9.52
N GLU A 13 26.44 2.12 -10.54
CA GLU A 13 26.50 2.86 -11.82
C GLU A 13 25.32 2.56 -12.77
N ASN A 14 24.69 1.38 -12.63
CA ASN A 14 23.62 0.91 -13.51
C ASN A 14 22.27 0.88 -12.76
N TYR A 15 21.54 -0.24 -12.80
CA TYR A 15 20.29 -0.38 -12.06
C TYR A 15 20.52 -0.45 -10.55
N LEU A 16 19.67 0.25 -9.79
CA LEU A 16 19.66 0.21 -8.33
C LEU A 16 19.45 -1.22 -7.78
N PHE A 17 18.64 -2.00 -8.49
CA PHE A 17 18.38 -3.41 -8.21
C PHE A 17 18.87 -4.27 -9.36
N ASP A 18 19.55 -5.37 -9.03
CA ASP A 18 20.05 -6.29 -10.03
C ASP A 18 18.89 -7.00 -10.77
N TRP A 19 19.03 -7.10 -12.09
CA TRP A 19 17.99 -7.64 -12.98
C TRP A 19 17.57 -9.07 -12.61
N ASN A 20 18.51 -9.89 -12.13
CA ASN A 20 18.30 -11.22 -11.53
C ASN A 20 17.30 -12.13 -12.28
N GLY A 21 17.15 -11.95 -13.59
CA GLY A 21 16.21 -12.71 -14.43
C GLY A 21 14.75 -12.61 -14.01
N PHE A 22 14.32 -11.47 -13.44
CA PHE A 22 12.96 -11.28 -12.91
C PHE A 22 12.54 -12.31 -11.83
N ARG A 23 13.50 -12.80 -11.03
CA ARG A 23 13.24 -13.79 -9.97
C ARG A 23 12.93 -13.17 -8.61
N GLN A 24 12.51 -11.91 -8.56
CA GLN A 24 12.30 -11.17 -7.31
C GLN A 24 11.26 -11.86 -6.42
N ALA A 25 10.20 -12.44 -7.00
CA ALA A 25 9.19 -13.18 -6.24
C ALA A 25 9.81 -14.39 -5.50
N GLY A 26 10.69 -15.14 -6.17
CA GLY A 26 11.41 -16.26 -5.55
C GLY A 26 12.44 -15.80 -4.51
N GLN A 27 13.08 -14.66 -4.73
CA GLN A 27 13.98 -14.05 -3.74
C GLN A 27 13.22 -13.59 -2.48
N LEU A 28 12.03 -13.01 -2.66
CA LEU A 28 11.15 -12.65 -1.56
C LEU A 28 10.77 -13.88 -0.72
N GLN A 29 10.37 -14.99 -1.35
CA GLN A 29 10.05 -16.23 -0.60
C GLN A 29 11.24 -16.75 0.20
N LYS A 30 12.45 -16.71 -0.38
CA LYS A 30 13.67 -17.10 0.33
C LYS A 30 13.95 -16.19 1.52
N LEU A 31 13.75 -14.89 1.36
CA LEU A 31 13.93 -13.91 2.43
C LEU A 31 12.92 -14.11 3.56
N LEU A 32 11.63 -14.25 3.23
CA LEU A 32 10.58 -14.49 4.23
C LEU A 32 10.87 -15.76 5.04
N LYS A 33 11.30 -16.85 4.38
CA LYS A 33 11.71 -18.08 5.07
C LYS A 33 12.91 -17.88 5.99
N LYS A 34 13.91 -17.09 5.57
CA LYS A 34 15.09 -16.78 6.40
C LYS A 34 14.73 -15.94 7.63
N LEU A 35 13.70 -15.10 7.53
CA LEU A 35 13.22 -14.24 8.60
C LEU A 35 12.10 -14.89 9.44
N ASP A 36 11.76 -16.15 9.17
CA ASP A 36 10.65 -16.87 9.80
C ASP A 36 9.30 -16.12 9.74
N LEU A 37 9.04 -15.47 8.60
CA LEU A 37 7.81 -14.74 8.34
C LEU A 37 6.84 -15.57 7.49
N SER A 38 5.55 -15.32 7.68
CA SER A 38 4.48 -15.89 6.86
C SER A 38 4.71 -15.60 5.38
N LYS A 39 4.41 -16.58 4.52
CA LYS A 39 4.51 -16.39 3.07
C LYS A 39 3.56 -15.27 2.63
N THR A 40 4.09 -14.35 1.84
CA THR A 40 3.33 -13.28 1.21
C THR A 40 3.93 -12.96 -0.16
N THR A 41 3.25 -12.13 -0.95
CA THR A 41 3.69 -11.69 -2.28
C THR A 41 3.97 -10.19 -2.26
N PHE A 42 4.56 -9.65 -3.34
CA PHE A 42 4.67 -8.20 -3.47
C PHE A 42 3.31 -7.50 -3.50
N HIS A 43 2.27 -8.17 -4.02
CA HIS A 43 0.91 -7.67 -3.94
C HIS A 43 0.43 -7.64 -2.48
N GLY A 44 0.56 -8.75 -1.73
CA GLY A 44 0.18 -8.79 -0.31
C GLY A 44 0.95 -7.78 0.57
N LEU A 45 2.23 -7.52 0.26
CA LEU A 45 3.01 -6.46 0.93
C LEU A 45 2.48 -5.06 0.58
N ARG A 46 2.14 -4.82 -0.68
CA ARG A 46 1.51 -3.57 -1.14
C ARG A 46 0.16 -3.37 -0.47
N ASP A 47 -0.60 -4.45 -0.30
CA ASP A 47 -1.90 -4.44 0.34
C ASP A 47 -1.78 -4.08 1.82
N THR A 48 -0.86 -4.74 2.52
CA THR A 48 -0.53 -4.44 3.92
C THR A 48 -0.08 -2.97 4.07
N HIS A 49 0.71 -2.46 3.13
CA HIS A 49 1.14 -1.06 3.15
C HIS A 49 -0.04 -0.09 2.96
N ALA A 50 -0.94 -0.37 2.03
CA ALA A 50 -2.14 0.42 1.81
C ALA A 50 -3.04 0.44 3.05
N SER A 51 -3.38 -0.74 3.60
CA SER A 51 -4.17 -0.87 4.84
C SER A 51 -3.54 -0.12 6.01
N PHE A 52 -2.21 -0.19 6.15
CA PHE A 52 -1.50 0.58 7.18
C PHE A 52 -1.67 2.09 6.99
N LEU A 53 -1.47 2.63 5.78
CA LEU A 53 -1.64 4.05 5.51
C LEU A 53 -3.10 4.50 5.77
N PHE A 54 -4.07 3.68 5.39
CA PHE A 54 -5.49 3.94 5.65
C PHE A 54 -5.83 3.97 7.15
N SER A 55 -5.28 3.04 7.94
CA SER A 55 -5.44 3.03 9.40
C SER A 55 -4.87 4.26 10.10
N LYS A 56 -3.98 5.01 9.42
CA LYS A 56 -3.41 6.28 9.90
C LYS A 56 -4.19 7.50 9.41
N GLU A 57 -5.35 7.30 8.79
CA GLU A 57 -6.24 8.36 8.29
C GLU A 57 -5.57 9.27 7.26
N ILE A 58 -4.57 8.75 6.57
CA ILE A 58 -3.93 9.45 5.46
C ILE A 58 -4.93 9.51 4.32
N SER A 59 -4.99 10.65 3.65
CA SER A 59 -5.99 10.91 2.62
C SER A 59 -5.87 9.95 1.43
N ILE A 60 -7.01 9.56 0.88
CA ILE A 60 -7.09 8.57 -0.20
C ILE A 60 -6.39 9.06 -1.48
N ASP A 61 -6.40 10.36 -1.74
CA ASP A 61 -5.67 10.98 -2.85
C ASP A 61 -4.15 10.84 -2.71
N TYR A 62 -3.64 10.93 -1.48
CA TYR A 62 -2.22 10.78 -1.20
C TYR A 62 -1.83 9.30 -1.34
N ILE A 63 -2.64 8.39 -0.80
CA ILE A 63 -2.41 6.94 -0.92
C ILE A 63 -2.46 6.50 -2.38
N SER A 64 -3.42 6.99 -3.16
CA SER A 64 -3.54 6.69 -4.60
C SER A 64 -2.28 7.11 -5.37
N ARG A 65 -1.81 8.35 -5.14
CA ARG A 65 -0.55 8.87 -5.72
C ARG A 65 0.67 8.07 -5.25
N ARG A 66 0.72 7.70 -3.97
CA ARG A 66 1.83 6.93 -3.37
C ARG A 66 1.94 5.52 -3.93
N LEU A 67 0.80 4.87 -4.22
CA LEU A 67 0.73 3.53 -4.80
C LEU A 67 0.94 3.56 -6.33
N GLY A 68 0.86 4.72 -6.96
CA GLY A 68 1.00 4.87 -8.41
C GLY A 68 -0.18 4.28 -9.18
N HIS A 69 -1.37 4.26 -8.59
CA HIS A 69 -2.58 3.89 -9.33
C HIS A 69 -2.91 5.02 -10.32
N ASN A 70 -3.03 4.70 -11.61
CA ASN A 70 -3.42 5.65 -12.66
C ASN A 70 -4.87 6.15 -12.49
N SER A 71 -5.66 5.52 -11.60
CA SER A 71 -7.04 5.90 -11.31
C SER A 71 -7.31 5.88 -9.81
N ILE A 72 -7.85 7.01 -9.31
CA ILE A 72 -8.32 7.18 -7.94
C ILE A 72 -9.47 6.18 -7.65
N LEU A 73 -10.29 5.86 -8.66
CA LEU A 73 -11.40 4.89 -8.55
C LEU A 73 -10.92 3.48 -8.17
N THR A 74 -9.77 3.03 -8.70
CA THR A 74 -9.17 1.75 -8.31
C THR A 74 -8.76 1.76 -6.85
N THR A 75 -8.29 2.90 -6.35
CA THR A 75 -7.90 3.06 -4.93
C THR A 75 -9.11 3.15 -4.02
N GLN A 76 -10.20 3.77 -4.50
CA GLN A 76 -11.45 3.91 -3.77
C GLN A 76 -12.21 2.59 -3.63
N ASN A 77 -12.35 1.81 -4.71
CA ASN A 77 -12.97 0.48 -4.63
C ASN A 77 -12.16 -0.46 -3.72
N TYR A 78 -10.84 -0.42 -3.86
CA TYR A 78 -9.93 -1.18 -3.02
C TYR A 78 -10.00 -0.77 -1.53
N TYR A 79 -10.14 0.53 -1.25
CA TYR A 79 -10.38 1.04 0.11
C TYR A 79 -11.69 0.52 0.71
N LEU A 80 -12.77 0.53 -0.07
CA LEU A 80 -14.09 0.04 0.35
C LEU A 80 -14.06 -1.47 0.63
N GLU A 81 -13.27 -2.24 -0.11
CA GLU A 81 -13.07 -3.68 0.13
C GLU A 81 -12.22 -3.96 1.38
N LEU A 82 -11.16 -3.18 1.61
CA LEU A 82 -10.25 -3.39 2.74
C LEU A 82 -10.82 -2.97 4.10
N MET A 83 -11.72 -1.99 4.13
CA MET A 83 -12.23 -1.40 5.38
C MET A 83 -13.74 -1.11 5.29
N PRO A 84 -14.61 -2.14 5.18
CA PRO A 84 -16.06 -1.96 5.07
C PRO A 84 -16.66 -1.21 6.27
N GLU A 85 -16.09 -1.37 7.46
CA GLU A 85 -16.44 -0.60 8.66
C GLU A 85 -16.30 0.93 8.48
N LYS A 86 -15.26 1.41 7.80
CA LYS A 86 -15.09 2.85 7.53
C LYS A 86 -16.17 3.37 6.58
N LYS A 87 -16.66 2.53 5.65
CA LYS A 87 -17.80 2.87 4.78
C LYS A 87 -19.07 3.05 5.60
N HIS A 88 -19.39 2.09 6.48
CA HIS A 88 -20.57 2.20 7.35
C HIS A 88 -20.52 3.43 8.25
N GLN A 89 -19.34 3.80 8.73
CA GLN A 89 -19.16 5.01 9.54
C GLN A 89 -19.43 6.28 8.71
N GLN A 90 -18.89 6.37 7.49
CA GLN A 90 -19.16 7.51 6.60
C GLN A 90 -20.64 7.63 6.20
N ASP A 91 -21.32 6.50 5.96
CA ASP A 91 -22.74 6.47 5.66
C ASP A 91 -23.57 6.96 6.87
N ALA A 92 -23.21 6.54 8.08
CA ALA A 92 -23.85 7.02 9.32
C ALA A 92 -23.62 8.52 9.55
N ASP A 93 -22.40 9.01 9.33
CA ASP A 93 -22.06 10.44 9.45
C ASP A 93 -22.85 11.28 8.43
N ALA A 94 -23.00 10.80 7.19
CA ALA A 94 -23.81 11.46 6.16
C ALA A 94 -25.30 11.52 6.54
N LEU A 95 -25.86 10.44 7.09
CA LEU A 95 -27.25 10.42 7.58
C LEU A 95 -27.45 11.37 8.75
N ASN A 96 -26.49 11.47 9.67
CA ASN A 96 -26.54 12.41 10.79
C ASN A 96 -26.52 13.86 10.29
N LEU A 97 -25.63 14.18 9.33
CA LEU A 97 -25.57 15.52 8.74
C LEU A 97 -26.88 15.91 8.04
N LEU A 98 -27.50 14.97 7.33
CA LEU A 98 -28.81 15.20 6.70
C LEU A 98 -29.92 15.44 7.73
N ASN A 99 -29.89 14.74 8.87
CA ASN A 99 -30.83 14.96 9.97
C ASN A 99 -30.61 16.31 10.68
N GLU A 100 -29.37 16.81 10.77
CA GLU A 100 -29.08 18.13 11.33
C GLU A 100 -29.53 19.30 10.43
N LEU A 101 -29.76 19.04 9.14
CA LEU A 101 -30.26 20.01 8.18
C LEU A 101 -31.80 20.05 8.09
N SER A 102 -32.50 19.11 8.74
CA SER A 102 -33.96 19.01 8.84
C SER A 102 -34.51 19.67 10.10
#